data_AF-A0AAX6SI73-F1
#
_entry.id   AF-A0AAX6SI73-F1
#
_cell.length_a   1.000
_cell.length_b   1.000
_cell.length_c   1.000
_cell.angle_alpha   90.00
_cell.angle_beta   90.00
_cell.angle_gamma   90.00
#
_symmetry.space_group_name_H-M   'P 1'
#
loop_
_entity.id
_entity.type
_entity.pdbx_description
1 polymer ?
#
loop_
_entity_poly.entity_id
_entity_poly.type
_entity_poly.pdbx_seq_one_letter_code
_entity_poly.pdbx_strand_id
1 'polypeptide(L)'
;MVRYLHSVGVTESRVVLVTPPPLWEAAWEEECVAQGHRLNRRNSVTGEYARACAQVAHDCGTDVLDLWTLMQKDDQDLSAYLSDGLHLSPEGNNFVFSHLWPLVEKKVSGLPLLLPYWKDVAEANPECSLLGQGGHSSAT
;
A
#
# COMPACT_ATOMS: atom_id res chain seq x y z
N MET A 1 -13.96 -6.35 2.54
CA MET A 1 -12.77 -5.94 3.31
C MET A 1 -12.97 -4.60 4.01
N VAL A 2 -13.20 -3.48 3.30
CA VAL A 2 -13.31 -2.14 3.93
C VAL A 2 -14.36 -2.08 5.05
N ARG A 3 -15.59 -2.58 4.81
CA ARG A 3 -16.63 -2.66 5.85
C ARG A 3 -16.22 -3.51 7.07
N TYR A 4 -15.44 -4.57 6.85
CA TYR A 4 -14.92 -5.40 7.93
C TYR A 4 -13.86 -4.66 8.74
N LEU A 5 -12.92 -3.98 8.07
CA LEU A 5 -11.92 -3.11 8.72
C LEU A 5 -12.61 -2.05 9.60
N HIS A 6 -13.64 -1.41 9.07
CA HIS A 6 -14.47 -0.48 9.84
C HIS A 6 -15.13 -1.16 11.05
N SER A 7 -15.68 -2.38 10.90
CA SER A 7 -16.31 -3.12 12.01
C SER A 7 -15.35 -3.49 13.14
N VAL A 8 -14.03 -3.52 12.88
CA VAL A 8 -12.98 -3.79 13.88
C VAL A 8 -12.22 -2.52 14.30
N GLY A 9 -12.75 -1.33 14.00
CA GLY A 9 -12.21 -0.04 14.47
C GLY A 9 -11.14 0.59 13.56
N VAL A 10 -10.92 0.07 12.35
CA VAL A 10 -10.08 0.70 11.34
C VAL A 10 -10.95 1.59 10.46
N THR A 11 -10.93 2.90 10.72
CA THR A 11 -11.70 3.90 9.98
C THR A 11 -11.18 4.05 8.55
N GLU A 12 -12.05 4.51 7.64
CA GLU A 12 -11.74 4.80 6.24
C GLU A 12 -10.55 5.75 6.07
N SER A 13 -10.36 6.68 7.01
CA SER A 13 -9.20 7.59 7.06
C SER A 13 -7.85 6.87 7.23
N ARG A 14 -7.85 5.61 7.67
CA ARG A 14 -6.65 4.76 7.85
C ARG A 14 -6.46 3.73 6.74
N VAL A 15 -7.35 3.70 5.75
CA VAL A 15 -7.31 2.75 4.64
C VAL A 15 -6.83 3.47 3.38
N VAL A 16 -5.97 2.79 2.62
CA VAL A 16 -5.64 3.10 1.22
C VAL A 16 -5.96 1.85 0.42
N LEU A 17 -6.76 1.98 -0.64
CA LEU A 17 -6.91 0.92 -1.63
C LEU A 17 -5.87 1.13 -2.74
N VAL A 18 -5.25 0.04 -3.18
CA VAL A 18 -4.30 0.06 -4.28
C VAL A 18 -4.91 -0.78 -5.40
N THR A 19 -5.08 -0.20 -6.59
CA THR A 19 -5.58 -0.96 -7.74
C THR A 19 -4.53 -1.98 -8.18
N PRO A 20 -4.91 -3.11 -8.80
CA PRO A 20 -3.91 -3.97 -9.43
C PRO A 20 -3.09 -3.16 -10.46
N PRO A 21 -1.76 -3.33 -10.52
CA PRO A 21 -0.93 -2.72 -11.56
C PRO A 21 -1.26 -3.31 -12.93
N PRO A 22 -0.89 -2.64 -14.04
CA PRO A 22 -1.05 -3.21 -15.37
C PRO A 22 -0.15 -4.44 -15.56
N LEU A 23 -0.50 -5.27 -16.54
CA LEU A 23 0.22 -6.50 -16.89
C LEU A 23 0.82 -6.36 -18.29
N TRP A 24 2.07 -6.79 -18.45
CA TRP A 24 2.71 -6.91 -19.76
C TRP A 24 2.49 -8.30 -20.34
N GLU A 25 1.46 -8.42 -21.17
CA GLU A 25 0.96 -9.71 -21.69
C GLU A 25 2.02 -10.53 -22.42
N ALA A 26 2.93 -9.89 -23.17
CA ALA A 26 3.92 -10.60 -23.97
C ALA A 26 4.90 -11.41 -23.09
N ALA A 27 5.47 -10.80 -22.03
CA ALA A 27 6.35 -11.54 -21.12
C ALA A 27 5.56 -12.53 -20.24
N TRP A 28 4.34 -12.17 -19.84
CA TRP A 28 3.52 -13.08 -19.03
C TRP A 28 3.08 -14.33 -19.82
N GLU A 29 2.88 -14.21 -21.13
CA GLU A 29 2.59 -15.36 -22.00
C GLU A 29 3.76 -16.34 -22.04
N GLU A 30 5.01 -15.85 -22.09
CA GLU A 30 6.20 -16.70 -22.04
C GLU A 30 6.24 -17.52 -20.75
N GLU A 31 5.96 -16.90 -19.60
CA GLU A 31 5.89 -17.59 -18.30
C GLU A 31 4.73 -18.61 -18.27
N CYS A 32 3.57 -18.28 -18.83
CA CYS A 32 2.46 -19.23 -18.94
C CYS A 32 2.85 -20.46 -19.77
N VAL A 33 3.48 -20.26 -20.93
CA VAL A 33 3.90 -21.34 -21.83
C VAL A 33 4.95 -22.22 -21.16
N ALA A 34 5.90 -21.65 -20.44
CA ALA A 34 6.90 -22.39 -19.67
C ALA A 34 6.26 -23.33 -18.62
N GLN A 35 5.11 -22.96 -18.07
CA GLN A 35 4.34 -23.75 -17.11
C GLN A 35 3.28 -24.67 -17.76
N GLY A 36 3.22 -24.76 -19.10
CA GLY A 36 2.23 -25.58 -19.81
C GLY A 36 0.83 -24.98 -19.82
N HIS A 37 0.72 -23.67 -19.64
CA HIS A 37 -0.53 -22.91 -19.66
C HIS A 37 -0.59 -21.97 -20.88
N ARG A 38 -1.81 -21.59 -21.27
CA ARG A 38 -2.04 -20.48 -22.20
C ARG A 38 -2.10 -19.16 -21.42
N LEU A 39 -1.94 -18.03 -22.09
CA LEU A 39 -2.14 -16.71 -21.50
C LEU A 39 -3.47 -16.67 -20.72
N ASN A 40 -3.37 -16.46 -19.41
CA ASN A 40 -4.48 -16.62 -18.47
C ASN A 40 -4.87 -15.31 -17.76
N ARG A 41 -4.18 -14.21 -18.06
CA ARG A 41 -4.46 -12.86 -17.56
C ARG A 41 -4.38 -11.88 -18.71
N ARG A 42 -5.19 -10.83 -18.66
CA ARG A 42 -5.22 -9.76 -19.66
C ARG A 42 -5.24 -8.41 -18.99
N ASN A 43 -4.47 -7.46 -19.51
CA ASN A 43 -4.40 -6.11 -18.97
C ASN A 43 -5.76 -5.38 -19.07
N SER A 44 -6.54 -5.67 -20.10
CA SER A 44 -7.92 -5.16 -20.26
C SER A 44 -8.84 -5.57 -19.09
N VAL A 45 -8.78 -6.85 -18.68
CA VAL A 45 -9.53 -7.37 -17.54
C VAL A 45 -8.98 -6.79 -16.23
N THR A 46 -7.66 -6.67 -16.10
CA THR A 46 -7.05 -5.98 -14.94
C THR A 46 -7.58 -4.55 -14.81
N GLY A 47 -7.75 -3.83 -15.93
CA GLY A 47 -8.35 -2.50 -15.96
C GLY A 47 -9.81 -2.45 -15.47
N GLU A 48 -10.61 -3.49 -15.72
CA GLU A 48 -11.96 -3.60 -15.14
C GLU A 48 -11.92 -3.68 -13.61
N TYR A 49 -11.03 -4.52 -13.08
CA TYR A 49 -10.83 -4.63 -11.62
C TYR A 49 -10.22 -3.38 -11.00
N ALA A 50 -9.33 -2.68 -11.71
CA ALA A 50 -8.79 -1.40 -11.27
C ALA A 50 -9.89 -0.34 -11.12
N ARG A 51 -10.78 -0.21 -12.12
CA ARG A 51 -11.95 0.68 -12.05
C ARG A 51 -12.89 0.30 -10.92
N ALA A 52 -13.16 -1.00 -10.75
CA ALA A 52 -14.01 -1.46 -9.64
C ALA A 52 -13.38 -1.16 -8.27
N CYS A 53 -12.07 -1.34 -8.11
CA CYS A 53 -11.35 -0.99 -6.88
C CYS A 53 -11.42 0.52 -6.58
N ALA A 54 -11.19 1.36 -7.59
CA ALA A 54 -11.32 2.81 -7.46
C ALA A 54 -12.75 3.24 -7.10
N GLN A 55 -13.77 2.62 -7.70
CA GLN A 55 -15.17 2.89 -7.36
C GLN A 55 -15.47 2.51 -5.90
N VAL A 56 -14.98 1.36 -5.41
CA VAL A 56 -15.14 0.97 -4.01
C VAL A 56 -14.46 1.97 -3.07
N ALA A 57 -13.29 2.50 -3.45
CA ALA A 57 -12.60 3.50 -2.64
C ALA A 57 -13.43 4.78 -2.50
N HIS A 58 -13.99 5.26 -3.63
CA HIS A 58 -14.91 6.39 -3.65
C HIS A 58 -16.14 6.13 -2.76
N ASP A 59 -16.82 4.99 -2.95
CA ASP A 59 -18.05 4.67 -2.23
C ASP A 59 -17.84 4.47 -0.72
N CYS A 60 -16.62 4.09 -0.31
CA CYS A 60 -16.26 3.91 1.10
C CYS A 60 -15.58 5.15 1.72
N GLY A 61 -15.32 6.21 0.96
CA GLY A 61 -14.61 7.38 1.45
C GLY A 61 -13.14 7.12 1.83
N THR A 62 -12.49 6.15 1.19
CA THR A 62 -11.06 5.83 1.41
C THR A 62 -10.19 6.40 0.29
N ASP A 63 -8.92 6.68 0.59
CA ASP A 63 -7.95 7.05 -0.45
C ASP A 63 -7.68 5.86 -1.40
N VAL A 64 -7.37 6.15 -2.67
CA VAL A 64 -6.98 5.15 -3.67
C VAL A 64 -5.70 5.54 -4.39
N LEU A 65 -4.83 4.56 -4.60
CA LEU A 65 -3.69 4.63 -5.51
C LEU A 65 -4.02 3.82 -6.77
N ASP A 66 -4.33 4.52 -7.86
CA ASP A 66 -4.61 3.91 -9.17
C ASP A 66 -3.31 3.59 -9.92
N LEU A 67 -2.65 2.50 -9.52
CA LEU A 67 -1.45 2.00 -10.17
C LEU A 67 -1.69 1.60 -11.62
N TRP A 68 -2.89 1.11 -11.96
CA TRP A 68 -3.20 0.69 -13.32
C TRP A 68 -3.04 1.87 -14.28
N THR A 69 -3.64 3.00 -13.95
CA THR A 69 -3.53 4.21 -14.77
C THR A 69 -2.13 4.83 -14.67
N LEU A 70 -1.56 4.94 -13.47
CA LEU A 70 -0.29 5.65 -13.25
C LEU A 70 0.89 5.01 -14.00
N MET A 71 0.99 3.69 -14.00
CA MET A 71 2.11 2.96 -14.63
C MET A 71 2.02 2.87 -16.15
N GLN A 72 0.93 3.37 -16.76
CA GLN A 72 0.73 3.40 -18.21
C GLN A 72 0.63 4.83 -18.74
N LYS A 73 0.79 5.83 -17.88
CA LYS A 73 0.68 7.23 -18.25
C LYS A 73 1.94 7.68 -19.01
N ASP A 74 1.76 8.59 -19.97
CA ASP A 74 2.86 9.27 -20.66
C ASP A 74 3.85 8.32 -21.39
N ASP A 75 3.35 7.21 -21.94
CA ASP A 75 4.13 6.18 -22.66
C ASP A 75 5.30 5.60 -21.86
N GLN A 76 5.14 5.47 -20.53
CA GLN A 76 6.12 4.78 -19.69
C GLN A 76 6.38 3.34 -20.16
N ASP A 77 7.64 2.93 -20.09
CA ASP A 77 8.03 1.56 -20.41
C ASP A 77 7.57 0.62 -19.29
N LEU A 78 6.37 0.06 -19.48
CA LEU A 78 5.80 -0.89 -18.55
C LEU A 78 6.69 -2.13 -18.34
N SER A 79 7.48 -2.52 -19.35
CA SER A 79 8.35 -3.68 -19.23
C SER A 79 9.46 -3.47 -18.20
N ALA A 80 9.92 -2.23 -18.00
CA ALA A 80 10.90 -1.90 -16.97
C ALA A 80 10.36 -2.11 -15.54
N TYR A 81 9.05 -1.93 -15.34
CA TYR A 81 8.41 -2.08 -14.04
C TYR A 81 8.05 -3.52 -13.65
N LEU A 82 8.15 -4.48 -14.58
CA LEU A 82 7.70 -5.86 -14.35
C LEU A 82 8.85 -6.85 -14.61
N SER A 83 9.06 -7.82 -13.72
CA SER A 83 10.14 -8.80 -13.86
C SER A 83 9.83 -9.92 -14.86
N ASP A 84 8.56 -10.33 -14.93
CA ASP A 84 8.06 -11.47 -15.73
C ASP A 84 6.75 -11.12 -16.45
N GLY A 85 6.42 -9.84 -16.54
CA GLY A 85 5.15 -9.33 -17.06
C GLY A 85 3.98 -9.32 -16.07
N LEU A 86 4.18 -9.78 -14.82
CA LEU A 86 3.18 -9.72 -13.75
C LEU A 86 3.73 -9.16 -12.42
N HIS A 87 4.84 -9.69 -11.92
CA HIS A 87 5.45 -9.26 -10.66
C HIS A 87 6.27 -7.98 -10.86
N LEU A 88 6.29 -7.10 -9.86
CA LEU A 88 7.04 -5.86 -9.91
C LEU A 88 8.55 -6.13 -9.92
N SER A 89 9.26 -5.45 -10.82
CA SER A 89 10.72 -5.35 -10.79
C SER A 89 11.18 -4.45 -9.62
N PRO A 90 12.49 -4.35 -9.33
CA PRO A 90 12.99 -3.33 -8.39
C PRO A 90 12.56 -1.91 -8.75
N GLU A 91 12.53 -1.57 -10.05
CA GLU A 91 12.06 -0.27 -10.52
C GLU A 91 10.55 -0.10 -10.31
N GLY A 92 9.76 -1.12 -10.61
CA GLY A 92 8.32 -1.12 -10.33
C GLY A 92 8.01 -0.96 -8.84
N ASN A 93 8.77 -1.62 -7.95
CA ASN A 93 8.63 -1.44 -6.52
C ASN A 93 8.98 -0.01 -6.06
N ASN A 94 10.04 0.58 -6.61
CA ASN A 94 10.40 1.98 -6.34
C ASN A 94 9.32 2.95 -6.81
N PHE A 95 8.71 2.69 -7.97
CA PHE A 95 7.58 3.46 -8.48
C PHE A 95 6.37 3.40 -7.54
N VAL A 96 6.01 2.20 -7.08
CA VAL A 96 4.91 2.03 -6.11
C VAL A 96 5.23 2.77 -4.81
N PHE A 97 6.46 2.64 -4.29
CA PHE A 97 6.87 3.33 -3.07
C PHE A 97 6.73 4.85 -3.20
N SER A 98 7.23 5.45 -4.28
CA SER A 98 7.22 6.91 -4.46
C SER A 98 5.81 7.51 -4.52
N HIS A 99 4.82 6.74 -5.00
CA HIS A 99 3.43 7.17 -5.07
C HIS A 99 2.59 6.78 -3.84
N LEU A 100 2.92 5.66 -3.19
CA LEU A 100 2.22 5.20 -2.00
C LEU A 100 2.65 5.97 -0.74
N TRP A 101 3.95 6.28 -0.62
CA TRP A 101 4.50 6.90 0.59
C TRP A 101 3.81 8.22 0.97
N PRO A 102 3.52 9.17 0.05
CA PRO A 102 2.81 10.39 0.41
C PRO A 102 1.42 10.15 1.03
N LEU A 103 0.71 9.11 0.58
CA LEU A 103 -0.60 8.74 1.14
C LEU A 103 -0.45 8.16 2.56
N VAL A 104 0.58 7.33 2.77
CA VAL A 104 0.90 6.76 4.08
C VAL A 104 1.35 7.86 5.04
N GLU A 105 2.32 8.68 4.65
CA GLU A 105 2.87 9.80 5.43
C GLU A 105 1.78 10.76 5.88
N LYS A 106 0.85 11.14 4.99
CA LYS A 106 -0.30 11.98 5.35
C LYS A 106 -1.15 11.37 6.48
N LYS A 107 -1.28 10.05 6.53
CA LYS A 107 -2.08 9.33 7.54
C LYS A 107 -1.33 9.07 8.84
N VAL A 108 0.00 8.98 8.81
CA VAL A 108 0.81 8.55 9.97
C VAL A 108 1.70 9.64 10.57
N SER A 109 1.89 10.78 9.89
CA SER A 109 2.79 11.85 10.35
C SER A 109 2.40 12.47 11.70
N GLY A 110 1.12 12.42 12.07
CA GLY A 110 0.63 12.86 13.37
C GLY A 110 0.70 11.81 14.49
N LEU A 111 1.16 10.59 14.21
CA LEU A 111 1.24 9.54 15.22
C LEU A 111 2.45 9.77 16.14
N PRO A 112 2.28 9.64 17.47
CA PRO A 112 3.40 9.73 18.38
C PRO A 112 4.34 8.54 18.20
N LEU A 113 5.63 8.74 18.46
CA LEU A 113 6.55 7.64 18.66
C LEU A 113 6.09 6.83 19.88
N LEU A 114 6.03 5.50 19.75
CA LEU A 114 5.63 4.61 20.85
C LEU A 114 6.61 4.66 22.02
N LEU A 115 7.87 4.92 21.73
CA LEU A 115 8.96 5.00 22.69
C LEU A 115 9.68 6.34 22.54
N PRO A 116 10.29 6.85 23.62
CA PRO A 116 11.12 8.05 23.53
C PRO A 116 12.26 7.86 22.54
N TYR A 117 12.79 8.97 22.05
CA TYR A 117 14.04 8.94 21.31
C TYR A 117 15.15 8.42 22.22
N TRP A 118 16.10 7.66 21.67
CA TRP A 118 17.10 6.95 22.48
C TRP A 118 17.93 7.87 23.38
N LYS A 119 18.14 9.14 22.99
CA LYS A 119 18.85 10.14 23.80
C LYS A 119 18.04 10.63 25.00
N ASP A 120 16.74 10.42 24.99
CA ASP A 120 15.80 10.82 26.05
C ASP A 120 15.51 9.65 27.02
N VAL A 121 16.16 8.50 26.82
CA VAL A 121 16.11 7.37 27.75
C VAL A 121 17.07 7.62 28.90
N ALA A 122 16.56 7.61 30.13
CA ALA A 122 17.40 7.76 31.32
C ALA A 122 18.24 6.50 31.53
N GLU A 123 19.55 6.58 31.23
CA GLU A 123 20.46 5.43 31.32
C GLU A 123 20.46 4.75 32.70
N ALA A 124 20.39 5.54 33.77
CA ALA A 124 20.37 5.04 35.13
C ALA A 124 19.03 4.37 35.53
N ASN A 125 17.96 4.63 34.79
CA ASN A 125 16.60 4.14 35.09
C ASN A 125 15.76 4.15 33.79
N PRO A 126 16.04 3.26 32.83
CA PRO A 126 15.40 3.27 31.52
C PRO A 126 13.90 2.96 31.61
N GLU A 127 13.45 2.21 32.61
CA GLU A 127 12.04 1.91 32.85
C GLU A 127 11.19 3.15 33.07
N CYS A 128 11.74 4.20 33.73
CA CYS A 128 11.05 5.49 33.87
C CYS A 128 10.80 6.19 32.53
N SER A 129 11.68 6.02 31.55
CA SER A 129 11.52 6.58 30.20
C SER A 129 10.65 5.71 29.29
N LEU A 130 10.64 4.39 29.49
CA LEU A 130 10.03 3.42 28.58
C LEU A 130 8.60 3.01 28.95
N LEU A 131 8.22 3.04 30.23
CA LEU A 131 6.91 2.56 30.68
C LEU A 131 5.80 3.63 30.65
N GLY A 132 6.14 4.88 30.30
CA GLY A 132 5.27 6.05 30.47
C GLY A 132 5.02 6.36 31.95
N GLN A 133 4.70 7.59 32.30
CA GLN A 133 4.20 7.88 33.66
C GLN A 133 2.84 7.16 33.81
N GLY A 134 2.86 5.98 34.42
CA GLY A 134 1.66 5.31 34.91
C GLY A 134 0.96 6.23 35.90
N GLY A 135 -0.10 6.89 35.44
CA GLY A 135 -0.78 7.92 36.22
C GLY A 135 -2.11 8.33 35.63
N HIS A 136 -3.00 7.38 35.33
CA HIS A 136 -4.43 7.69 35.52
C HIS A 136 -4.66 7.79 37.03
N SER A 137 -4.28 8.91 37.64
CA SER A 137 -4.90 9.35 38.87
C SER A 137 -6.32 9.74 38.53
N SER A 138 -7.24 8.79 38.69
CA SER A 138 -8.63 9.12 39.00
C SER A 138 -8.62 9.88 40.33
N ALA A 139 -8.62 11.21 40.25
CA ALA A 139 -8.89 12.09 41.36
C ALA A 139 -10.13 12.92 41.02
N THR A 140 -11.14 12.72 41.88
CA THR A 140 -12.46 13.36 42.04
C THR A 140 -13.50 13.17 40.93
#